data_AF-E7BZK9-F1
#
_entry.id   AF-E7BZK9-F1
#
_cell.length_a   1.000
_cell.length_b   1.000
_cell.length_c   1.000
_cell.angle_alpha   90.00
_cell.angle_beta   90.00
_cell.angle_gamma   90.00
#
_symmetry.space_group_name_H-M   'P 1'
#
loop_
_entity.id
_entity.type
_entity.pdbx_description
1 polymer ?
#
loop_
_entity_poly.entity_id
_entity_poly.type
_entity_poly.pdbx_seq_one_letter_code
_entity_poly.pdbx_strand_id
1 'polypeptide(L)'
;SANYEFDLKKIIALSTLSQLGLMMSILSMGFSDLAFFHLLTHAMFKALLFMCAGMIIHMMMDIQDIRFMGGINNFIPLTSLCLNISNLSLCGIPFLSGFYS
;
A
#
# COMPACT_ATOMS: atom_id res chain seq x y z
N SER A 1 -12.86 -8.57 -5.86
CA SER A 1 -12.60 -7.29 -5.18
C SER A 1 -11.53 -7.53 -4.12
N ALA A 2 -10.80 -6.50 -3.70
CA ALA A 2 -9.68 -6.65 -2.75
C ALA A 2 -10.08 -7.40 -1.46
N ASN A 3 -11.34 -7.25 -1.02
CA ASN A 3 -11.87 -7.86 0.20
C ASN A 3 -11.96 -9.40 0.16
N TYR A 4 -11.95 -10.01 -1.03
CA TYR A 4 -12.05 -11.47 -1.21
C TYR A 4 -10.76 -12.09 -1.77
N GLU A 5 -9.70 -11.31 -1.92
CA GLU A 5 -8.40 -11.81 -2.36
C GLU A 5 -7.57 -12.26 -1.16
N PHE A 6 -6.82 -13.35 -1.35
CA PHE A 6 -5.92 -13.89 -0.32
C PHE A 6 -4.44 -13.73 -0.69
N ASP A 7 -4.12 -13.48 -1.96
CA ASP A 7 -2.75 -13.21 -2.38
C ASP A 7 -2.33 -11.79 -1.98
N LEU A 8 -1.31 -11.67 -1.12
CA LEU A 8 -0.81 -10.39 -0.60
C LEU A 8 -0.49 -9.41 -1.74
N LYS A 9 0.23 -9.85 -2.78
CA LYS A 9 0.59 -8.99 -3.93
C LYS A 9 -0.64 -8.52 -4.70
N LYS A 10 -1.67 -9.34 -4.86
CA LYS A 10 -2.91 -8.96 -5.57
C LYS A 10 -3.70 -7.92 -4.78
N ILE A 11 -3.78 -8.04 -3.45
CA ILE A 11 -4.43 -7.05 -2.58
C ILE A 11 -3.75 -5.67 -2.74
N ILE A 12 -2.41 -5.64 -2.76
CA ILE A 12 -1.65 -4.40 -2.91
C ILE A 12 -1.84 -3.80 -4.32
N ALA A 13 -1.92 -4.63 -5.36
CA ALA A 13 -2.21 -4.20 -6.72
C ALA A 13 -3.64 -3.66 -6.90
N LEU A 14 -4.64 -4.30 -6.29
CA LEU A 14 -6.02 -3.79 -6.34
C LEU A 14 -6.16 -2.44 -5.64
N SER A 15 -5.36 -2.20 -4.59
CA SER A 15 -5.32 -0.89 -3.95
C SER A 15 -4.48 0.17 -4.71
N THR A 16 -3.64 -0.19 -5.69
CA THR A 16 -3.10 0.82 -6.63
C THR A 16 -4.14 1.19 -7.68
N LEU A 17 -4.91 0.21 -8.16
CA LEU A 17 -6.01 0.45 -9.10
C LEU A 17 -7.06 1.39 -8.52
N SER A 18 -7.41 1.24 -7.24
CA SER A 18 -8.36 2.16 -6.57
C SER A 18 -7.81 3.59 -6.47
N GLN A 19 -6.53 3.77 -6.15
CA GLN A 19 -5.90 5.09 -6.03
C GLN A 19 -5.72 5.76 -7.40
N LEU A 20 -5.39 5.00 -8.44
CA LEU A 20 -5.41 5.51 -9.82
C LEU A 20 -6.81 5.95 -10.23
N GLY A 21 -7.86 5.22 -9.85
CA GLY A 21 -9.24 5.65 -10.05
C GLY A 21 -9.55 6.99 -9.37
N LEU A 22 -9.04 7.19 -8.15
CA LEU A 22 -9.16 8.44 -7.40
C LEU A 22 -8.43 9.58 -8.13
N MET A 23 -7.18 9.37 -8.57
CA MET A 23 -6.43 10.35 -9.36
C MET A 23 -7.17 10.75 -10.66
N MET A 24 -7.82 9.79 -11.34
CA MET A 24 -8.64 10.09 -12.52
C MET A 24 -9.85 10.95 -12.20
N SER A 25 -10.48 10.78 -11.03
CA SER A 25 -11.57 11.67 -10.59
C SER A 25 -11.08 13.09 -10.24
N ILE A 26 -9.87 13.23 -9.70
CA ILE A 26 -9.28 14.55 -9.43
C ILE A 26 -8.97 15.27 -10.75
N LEU A 27 -8.44 14.54 -11.74
CA LEU A 27 -8.20 15.07 -13.08
C LEU A 27 -9.50 15.49 -13.78
N SER A 28 -10.59 14.72 -13.65
CA SER A 28 -11.87 15.10 -14.25
C SER A 28 -12.49 16.35 -13.62
N MET A 29 -12.15 16.67 -12.37
CA MET A 29 -12.52 17.92 -11.71
C MET A 29 -11.62 19.11 -12.08
N GLY A 30 -10.55 18.89 -12.84
CA GLY A 30 -9.63 19.94 -13.31
C GLY A 30 -8.44 20.25 -12.40
N PHE A 31 -8.23 19.48 -11.32
CA PHE A 31 -7.14 19.71 -10.37
C PHE A 31 -5.88 18.90 -10.71
N SER A 32 -5.19 19.26 -11.81
CA SER A 32 -4.00 18.53 -12.29
C SER A 32 -2.85 18.49 -11.29
N ASP A 33 -2.58 19.60 -10.60
CA ASP A 33 -1.46 19.71 -9.68
C ASP A 33 -1.65 18.82 -8.44
N LEU A 34 -2.90 18.73 -7.95
CA LEU A 34 -3.25 17.83 -6.84
C LEU A 34 -3.11 16.37 -7.26
N ALA A 35 -3.61 16.00 -8.45
CA ALA A 35 -3.47 14.63 -8.96
C ALA A 35 -1.99 14.23 -9.11
N PHE A 36 -1.13 15.15 -9.57
CA PHE A 36 0.30 14.91 -9.68
C PHE A 36 0.98 14.78 -8.31
N PHE A 37 0.63 15.64 -7.35
CA PHE A 37 1.14 15.55 -5.98
C PHE A 37 0.71 14.22 -5.31
N HIS A 38 -0.53 13.80 -5.51
CA HIS A 38 -1.04 12.50 -5.06
C HIS A 38 -0.28 11.34 -5.73
N LEU A 39 0.02 11.43 -7.03
CA LEU A 39 0.80 10.42 -7.74
C LEU A 39 2.21 10.24 -7.14
N LEU A 40 2.90 11.33 -6.82
CA LEU A 40 4.23 11.28 -6.20
C LEU A 40 4.20 10.66 -4.80
N THR A 41 3.29 11.12 -3.94
CA THR A 41 3.15 10.59 -2.57
C THR A 41 2.75 9.12 -2.60
N HIS A 42 1.81 8.75 -3.47
CA HIS A 42 1.37 7.37 -3.71
C HIS A 42 2.50 6.45 -4.17
N ALA A 43 3.34 6.91 -5.11
CA ALA A 43 4.48 6.12 -5.57
C ALA A 43 5.43 5.76 -4.41
N MET A 44 5.71 6.72 -3.52
CA MET A 44 6.63 6.52 -2.40
C MET A 44 6.11 5.48 -1.40
N PHE A 45 4.88 5.63 -0.89
CA PHE A 45 4.37 4.66 0.09
C PHE A 45 4.04 3.31 -0.53
N LYS A 46 3.62 3.25 -1.81
CA LYS A 46 3.43 1.96 -2.50
C LYS A 46 4.73 1.22 -2.72
N ALA A 47 5.82 1.91 -3.08
CA ALA A 47 7.14 1.29 -3.19
C ALA A 47 7.58 0.66 -1.86
N LEU A 48 7.37 1.38 -0.74
CA LEU A 48 7.64 0.84 0.60
C LEU A 48 6.78 -0.40 0.90
N LEU A 49 5.47 -0.34 0.61
CA LEU A 49 4.53 -1.43 0.85
C LEU A 49 4.92 -2.70 0.06
N PHE A 50 5.24 -2.56 -1.24
CA PHE A 50 5.70 -3.68 -2.07
C PHE A 50 7.05 -4.23 -1.63
N MET A 51 7.98 -3.39 -1.17
CA MET A 51 9.27 -3.84 -0.63
C MET A 51 9.07 -4.66 0.66
N CYS A 52 8.24 -4.18 1.59
CA CYS A 52 7.92 -4.93 2.82
C CYS A 52 7.20 -6.24 2.52
N ALA A 53 6.23 -6.24 1.60
CA ALA A 53 5.55 -7.45 1.16
C ALA A 53 6.52 -8.46 0.50
N GLY A 54 7.47 -7.98 -0.31
CA GLY A 54 8.52 -8.81 -0.89
C GLY A 54 9.39 -9.50 0.15
N MET A 55 9.80 -8.77 1.20
CA MET A 55 10.54 -9.34 2.33
C MET A 55 9.73 -10.40 3.08
N ILE A 56 8.44 -10.16 3.33
CA ILE A 56 7.56 -11.13 4.01
C ILE A 56 7.43 -12.41 3.18
N ILE A 57 7.20 -12.28 1.87
CA ILE A 57 7.05 -13.42 0.97
C ILE A 57 8.34 -14.23 0.89
N HIS A 58 9.49 -13.57 0.78
CA HIS A 58 10.78 -14.23 0.77
C HIS A 58 11.05 -15.02 2.06
N MET A 59 10.73 -14.43 3.22
CA MET A 59 10.87 -15.10 4.52
C MET A 59 9.89 -16.26 4.72
N MET A 60 8.78 -16.28 3.99
CA MET A 60 7.77 -17.33 4.00
C MET A 60 7.96 -18.36 2.88
N MET A 61 9.19 -18.51 2.34
CA MET A 61 9.51 -19.47 1.28
C MET A 61 8.59 -19.34 0.04
N ASP A 62 8.38 -18.09 -0.40
CA ASP A 62 7.55 -17.73 -1.55
C ASP A 62 6.03 -17.98 -1.40
N ILE A 63 5.56 -18.29 -0.19
CA ILE A 63 4.12 -18.35 0.11
C ILE A 63 3.55 -16.93 0.18
N GLN A 64 2.54 -16.65 -0.64
CA GLN A 64 1.93 -15.31 -0.80
C GLN A 64 0.55 -15.18 -0.16
N ASP A 65 -0.05 -16.31 0.21
CA ASP A 65 -1.40 -16.37 0.77
C ASP A 65 -1.39 -15.91 2.24
N ILE A 66 -2.11 -14.82 2.52
CA ILE A 66 -2.16 -14.17 3.83
C ILE A 66 -2.70 -15.08 4.94
N ARG A 67 -3.43 -16.15 4.61
CA ARG A 67 -4.00 -17.08 5.60
C ARG A 67 -2.92 -17.87 6.32
N PHE A 68 -1.76 -18.04 5.69
CA PHE A 68 -0.59 -18.69 6.27
C PHE A 68 0.40 -17.69 6.89
N MET A 69 0.11 -16.39 6.81
CA MET A 69 0.96 -15.33 7.34
C MET A 69 0.51 -14.95 8.76
N GLY A 70 1.22 -15.43 9.78
CA GLY A 70 0.95 -15.14 11.19
C GLY A 70 2.19 -14.70 11.96
N GLY A 71 2.01 -13.88 12.99
CA GLY A 71 3.09 -13.52 13.93
C GLY A 71 4.25 -12.67 13.37
N ILE A 72 4.07 -12.02 12.21
CA ILE A 72 5.14 -11.29 11.50
C ILE A 72 5.82 -10.23 12.39
N ASN A 73 5.06 -9.54 13.25
CA ASN A 73 5.60 -8.51 14.15
C ASN A 73 6.68 -9.05 15.11
N ASN A 74 6.60 -10.32 15.52
CA ASN A 74 7.56 -10.93 16.43
C ASN A 74 8.85 -11.35 15.71
N PHE A 75 8.76 -11.75 14.45
CA PHE A 75 9.90 -12.24 13.67
C PHE A 75 10.64 -11.12 12.93
N ILE A 76 9.89 -10.14 12.38
CA ILE A 76 10.46 -9.07 11.57
C ILE A 76 9.82 -7.72 11.97
N PRO A 77 10.13 -7.22 13.18
CA PRO A 77 9.45 -6.04 13.75
C PRO A 77 9.62 -4.79 12.87
N LEU A 78 10.82 -4.57 12.32
CA LEU A 78 11.09 -3.39 11.49
C LEU A 78 10.28 -3.38 10.20
N THR A 79 10.18 -4.51 9.48
CA THR A 79 9.38 -4.55 8.24
C THR A 79 7.90 -4.44 8.56
N SER A 80 7.44 -5.00 9.67
CA SER A 80 6.04 -4.87 10.10
C SER A 80 5.69 -3.41 10.45
N LEU A 81 6.61 -2.67 11.08
CA LEU A 81 6.45 -1.24 11.36
C LEU A 81 6.36 -0.44 10.06
N CYS A 82 7.28 -0.65 9.11
CA CYS A 82 7.27 0.02 7.82
C CYS A 82 6.02 -0.33 6.98
N LEU A 83 5.57 -1.58 7.03
CA LEU A 83 4.33 -2.02 6.38
C LEU A 83 3.11 -1.33 6.99
N ASN A 84 3.07 -1.18 8.32
CA ASN A 84 2.01 -0.42 8.99
C ASN A 84 2.07 1.07 8.62
N ILE A 85 3.24 1.71 8.65
CA ILE A 85 3.38 3.13 8.27
C ILE A 85 2.90 3.37 6.83
N SER A 86 3.29 2.51 5.88
CA SER A 86 2.82 2.62 4.49
C SER A 86 1.31 2.39 4.36
N ASN A 87 0.74 1.41 5.07
CA ASN A 87 -0.71 1.20 5.10
C ASN A 87 -1.48 2.38 5.72
N LEU A 88 -0.98 2.96 6.81
CA LEU A 88 -1.57 4.13 7.45
C LEU A 88 -1.54 5.36 6.53
N SER A 89 -0.44 5.53 5.77
CA SER A 89 -0.35 6.59 4.76
C SER A 89 -1.33 6.36 3.59
N LEU A 90 -1.56 5.11 3.17
CA LEU A 90 -2.54 4.77 2.15
C LEU A 90 -3.99 5.04 2.59
N CYS A 91 -4.28 4.87 3.89
CA CYS A 91 -5.57 5.20 4.49
C CYS A 91 -5.79 6.72 4.69
N GLY A 92 -4.78 7.57 4.45
CA GLY A 92 -4.91 9.01 4.59
C GLY A 92 -5.02 9.50 6.04
N ILE A 93 -4.34 8.85 6.99
CA ILE A 93 -4.37 9.24 8.40
C ILE A 93 -3.72 10.63 8.61
N PRO A 94 -4.26 11.49 9.50
CA PRO A 94 -3.73 12.82 9.76
C PRO A 94 -2.22 12.83 10.01
N PHE A 95 -1.55 13.83 9.47
CA PHE A 95 -0.10 14.06 9.58
C PHE A 95 0.80 13.09 8.81
N LEU A 96 0.26 12.12 8.06
CA LEU A 96 1.02 11.28 7.13
C LEU A 96 0.91 11.81 5.69
N SER A 97 1.84 11.38 4.82
CA SER A 97 1.97 11.90 3.45
C SER A 97 0.69 11.76 2.62
N GLY A 98 -0.09 10.69 2.80
CA GLY A 98 -1.34 10.48 2.07
C GLY A 98 -2.52 11.33 2.54
N PHE A 99 -2.41 12.03 3.68
CA PHE A 99 -3.44 12.99 4.12
C PHE A 99 -3.29 14.35 3.42
N TYR A 100 -2.06 14.74 3.11
CA TYR A 100 -1.78 16.02 2.47
C TYR A 100 -2.04 16.01 0.96
N SER A 101 -2.30 14.83 0.39
CA SER A 101 -2.46 14.62 -1.04
C SER A 101 -3.88 14.35 -1.50
#